data_AF-A0A1F9WIL4-F1
#
_entry.id   AF-A0A1F9WIL4-F1
#
_cell.length_a   1.000
_cell.length_b   1.000
_cell.length_c   1.000
_cell.angle_alpha   90.00
_cell.angle_beta   90.00
_cell.angle_gamma   90.00
#
_symmetry.space_group_name_H-M   'P 1'
#
loop_
_entity.id
_entity.type
_entity.pdbx_description
1 polymer ?
#
loop_
_entity_poly.entity_id
_entity_poly.type
_entity_poly.pdbx_seq_one_letter_code
_entity_poly.pdbx_strand_id
1 'polypeptide(L)'
;MVSAVESGSMKKEDIKADQLPEELKKLDKPALDKYIEGKLAERKQIKTEITRLQTERKVYIAQEEKKLSSGTSTLDKAMIDTIRRQATKRGYKFAP
;
A
#
# COMPACT_ATOMS: atom_id res chain seq x y z
N MET A 1 3.21 4.89 24.45
CA MET A 1 4.62 5.19 24.75
C MET A 1 5.48 5.27 23.48
N VAL A 2 5.81 4.17 22.80
CA VAL A 2 6.73 4.19 21.62
C VAL A 2 6.31 5.19 20.54
N SER A 3 5.02 5.32 20.26
CA SER A 3 4.50 6.33 19.31
C SER A 3 4.67 7.76 19.78
N ALA A 4 4.59 8.03 21.09
CA ALA A 4 4.77 9.37 21.65
C ALA A 4 6.25 9.77 21.67
N VAL A 5 7.16 8.80 21.86
CA VAL A 5 8.61 8.99 21.71
C VAL A 5 8.96 9.25 20.24
N GLU A 6 8.35 8.50 19.31
CA GLU A 6 8.52 8.69 17.87
C GLU A 6 8.05 10.08 17.41
N SER A 7 6.92 10.57 17.94
CA SER A 7 6.34 11.87 17.57
C SER A 7 6.99 13.07 18.28
N GLY A 8 7.95 12.83 19.20
CA GLY A 8 8.54 13.87 20.04
C GLY A 8 7.58 14.44 21.11
N SER A 9 6.40 13.85 21.26
CA SER A 9 5.42 14.25 22.28
C SER A 9 5.82 13.79 23.69
N MET A 10 6.84 12.94 23.80
CA MET A 10 7.39 12.42 25.04
C MET A 10 8.89 12.20 24.85
N LYS A 11 9.72 12.67 25.79
CA LYS A 11 11.15 12.36 25.80
C LYS A 11 11.39 11.02 26.46
N LYS A 12 12.46 10.33 26.06
CA LYS A 12 12.82 9.01 26.61
C LYS A 12 13.10 9.11 28.12
N GLU A 13 13.71 10.22 28.51
CA GLU A 13 14.14 10.51 29.87
C GLU A 13 12.97 10.82 30.83
N ASP A 14 11.83 11.23 30.27
CA ASP A 14 10.62 11.59 31.03
C ASP A 14 9.70 10.38 31.29
N ILE A 15 10.08 9.19 30.79
CA ILE A 15 9.31 7.96 30.98
C ILE A 15 9.45 7.51 32.44
N LYS A 16 8.35 7.68 33.18
CA LYS A 16 8.28 7.21 34.57
C LYS A 16 7.97 5.72 34.62
N ALA A 17 8.58 5.03 35.59
CA ALA A 17 8.43 3.58 35.76
C ALA A 17 6.99 3.15 36.08
N ASP A 18 6.20 4.01 36.71
CA ASP A 18 4.78 3.79 36.98
C ASP A 18 3.91 3.73 35.72
N GLN A 19 4.35 4.32 34.60
CA GLN A 19 3.68 4.29 33.30
C GLN A 19 4.08 3.10 32.42
N LEU A 20 5.05 2.30 32.86
CA LEU A 20 5.53 1.13 32.13
C LEU A 20 4.66 -0.10 32.43
N PRO A 21 4.46 -1.01 31.46
CA PRO A 21 3.98 -2.36 31.74
C PRO A 21 4.91 -3.08 32.73
N GLU A 22 4.36 -4.01 33.53
CA GLU A 22 5.10 -4.78 34.54
C GLU A 22 6.38 -5.44 34.01
N GLU A 23 6.36 -5.92 32.76
CA GLU A 23 7.53 -6.52 32.12
C GLU A 23 8.67 -5.52 31.88
N LEU A 24 8.33 -4.26 31.57
CA LEU A 24 9.29 -3.20 31.30
C LEU A 24 9.73 -2.48 32.59
N LYS A 25 8.90 -2.51 33.65
CA LYS A 25 9.29 -1.99 34.99
C LYS A 25 10.45 -2.75 35.62
N LYS A 26 10.62 -4.02 35.25
CA LYS A 26 11.71 -4.89 35.74
C LYS A 26 13.04 -4.62 35.04
N LEU A 27 13.04 -3.85 33.95
CA LEU A 27 14.25 -3.46 33.23
C LEU A 27 14.89 -2.24 33.90
N ASP A 28 16.22 -2.18 33.87
CA ASP A 28 16.95 -0.96 34.25
C ASP A 28 16.86 0.09 33.13
N LYS A 29 17.24 1.33 33.44
CA LYS A 29 17.19 2.45 32.48
C LYS A 29 17.91 2.13 31.15
N PRO A 30 19.16 1.63 31.16
CA PRO A 30 19.85 1.27 29.92
C PRO A 30 19.13 0.20 29.09
N ALA A 31 18.58 -0.84 29.72
CA ALA A 31 17.83 -1.87 28.99
C ALA A 31 16.51 -1.35 28.45
N LEU A 32 15.83 -0.46 29.18
CA LEU A 32 14.61 0.20 28.73
C LEU A 32 14.86 1.10 27.51
N ASP A 33 15.92 1.90 27.53
CA ASP A 33 16.31 2.75 26.39
C ASP A 33 16.58 1.90 25.15
N LYS A 34 17.36 0.82 25.31
CA LYS A 34 17.65 -0.12 24.22
C LYS A 34 16.38 -0.80 23.69
N TYR A 35 15.43 -1.14 24.57
CA TYR A 35 14.14 -1.71 24.18
C TYR A 35 13.34 -0.72 23.32
N ILE A 36 13.25 0.53 23.75
CA ILE A 36 12.52 1.59 23.03
C ILE A 36 13.16 1.84 21.67
N GLU A 37 14.49 1.94 21.61
CA GLU A 37 15.23 2.11 20.36
C GLU A 37 15.03 0.95 19.39
N GLY A 38 15.07 -0.28 19.90
CA GLY A 38 14.75 -1.47 19.10
C GLY A 38 13.34 -1.42 18.53
N LYS A 39 12.34 -1.04 19.34
CA LYS A 39 10.95 -0.90 18.91
C LYS A 39 10.74 0.23 17.90
N LEU A 40 11.47 1.33 18.02
CA LEU A 40 11.46 2.43 17.05
C LEU A 40 12.05 1.99 15.70
N ALA A 41 13.18 1.26 15.73
CA ALA A 41 13.80 0.73 14.52
C ALA A 41 12.89 -0.27 13.80
N GLU A 42 12.31 -1.23 14.53
CA GLU A 42 11.34 -2.21 14.02
C GLU A 42 10.14 -1.51 13.37
N ARG A 43 9.58 -0.50 14.06
CA ARG A 43 8.45 0.28 13.53
C ARG A 43 8.81 1.02 12.24
N LYS A 44 10.02 1.60 12.16
CA LYS A 44 10.50 2.29 10.95
C LYS A 44 10.66 1.30 9.78
N GLN A 45 11.18 0.11 10.03
CA GLN A 45 11.30 -0.95 9.02
C GLN A 45 9.92 -1.36 8.50
N ILE A 46 8.98 -1.65 9.40
CA ILE A 46 7.61 -2.04 9.03
C ILE A 46 6.92 -0.92 8.21
N LYS A 47 7.03 0.35 8.61
CA LYS A 47 6.45 1.47 7.85
C LYS A 47 7.05 1.60 6.45
N THR A 48 8.36 1.41 6.32
CA THR A 48 9.05 1.40 5.03
C THR A 48 8.48 0.31 4.14
N GLU A 49 8.33 -0.90 4.69
CA GLU A 49 7.82 -2.05 3.96
C GLU A 49 6.35 -1.86 3.53
N ILE A 50 5.50 -1.34 4.41
CA ILE A 50 4.11 -0.99 4.08
C ILE A 50 4.07 -0.01 2.90
N THR A 51 4.89 1.04 2.94
CA THR A 51 4.93 2.05 1.89
C THR A 51 5.40 1.46 0.56
N ARG A 52 6.41 0.58 0.60
CA ARG A 52 6.89 -0.16 -0.57
C ARG A 52 5.78 -1.02 -1.18
N LEU A 53 5.14 -1.86 -0.38
CA LEU A 53 4.04 -2.74 -0.83
C LEU A 53 2.84 -1.95 -1.36
N GLN A 54 2.50 -0.81 -0.75
CA GLN A 54 1.44 0.06 -1.27
C GLN A 54 1.77 0.63 -2.65
N THR A 55 3.04 0.99 -2.88
CA THR A 55 3.52 1.48 -4.18
C THR A 55 3.47 0.36 -5.22
N GLU A 56 3.98 -0.82 -4.88
CA GLU A 56 3.95 -1.99 -5.76
C GLU A 56 2.53 -2.40 -6.13
N ARG A 57 1.61 -2.39 -5.15
CA ARG A 57 0.19 -2.66 -5.40
C ARG A 57 -0.41 -1.68 -6.40
N LYS A 58 -0.14 -0.37 -6.25
CA LYS A 58 -0.65 0.65 -7.18
C LYS A 58 -0.11 0.45 -8.59
N VAL A 59 1.19 0.17 -8.71
CA VAL A 59 1.84 -0.13 -10.00
C VAL A 59 1.23 -1.36 -10.64
N TYR A 60 1.05 -2.44 -9.88
CA TYR A 60 0.43 -3.67 -10.36
C TYR A 60 -1.00 -3.44 -10.85
N ILE A 61 -1.86 -2.78 -10.05
CA ILE A 61 -3.23 -2.47 -10.45
C ILE A 61 -3.25 -1.64 -11.73
N ALA A 62 -2.44 -0.59 -11.83
CA ALA A 62 -2.38 0.24 -13.03
C ALA A 62 -1.88 -0.54 -14.26
N GLN A 63 -0.96 -1.49 -14.07
CA GLN A 63 -0.50 -2.37 -15.14
C GLN A 63 -1.58 -3.37 -15.57
N GLU A 64 -2.31 -3.96 -14.63
CA GLU A 64 -3.41 -4.89 -14.93
C GLU A 64 -4.59 -4.16 -15.58
N GLU A 65 -4.98 -2.98 -15.11
CA GLU A 65 -5.98 -2.12 -15.75
C GLU A 65 -5.55 -1.75 -17.18
N LYS A 66 -4.27 -1.44 -17.39
CA LYS A 66 -3.72 -1.24 -18.73
C LYS A 66 -3.81 -2.53 -19.56
N LYS A 67 -3.46 -3.70 -19.04
CA LYS A 67 -3.59 -4.97 -19.78
C LYS A 67 -5.04 -5.26 -20.17
N LEU A 68 -5.99 -5.04 -19.26
CA LEU A 68 -7.43 -5.22 -19.52
C LEU A 68 -7.99 -4.19 -20.52
N SER A 69 -7.46 -2.97 -20.52
CA SER A 69 -7.85 -1.94 -21.50
C SER A 69 -7.10 -2.04 -22.84
N SER A 70 -5.93 -2.69 -22.86
CA SER A 70 -5.04 -2.79 -24.03
C SER A 70 -5.11 -4.15 -24.74
N GLY A 71 -5.59 -5.20 -24.08
CA GLY A 71 -5.90 -6.50 -24.66
C GLY A 71 -7.34 -6.83 -24.32
N THR A 72 -8.26 -6.96 -25.27
CA THR A 72 -8.16 -7.68 -26.54
C THR A 72 -9.24 -7.08 -27.44
N SER A 73 -9.15 -7.22 -28.76
CA SER A 73 -10.37 -7.31 -29.56
C SER A 73 -11.17 -8.47 -29.02
N THR A 74 -12.00 -8.23 -27.99
CA THR A 74 -12.87 -9.24 -27.40
C THR A 74 -13.63 -9.89 -28.55
N LEU A 75 -13.99 -11.17 -28.41
CA LEU A 75 -14.80 -11.84 -29.42
C LEU A 75 -15.99 -10.95 -29.83
N ASP A 76 -16.59 -10.29 -28.85
CA ASP A 76 -17.63 -9.28 -29.04
C ASP A 76 -17.20 -8.11 -29.92
N LYS A 77 -16.05 -7.47 -29.66
CA LYS A 77 -15.54 -6.37 -30.50
C LYS A 77 -15.22 -6.82 -31.93
N ALA A 78 -14.58 -7.99 -32.08
CA ALA A 78 -14.28 -8.56 -33.40
C ALA A 78 -15.56 -8.96 -34.17
N MET A 79 -16.56 -9.48 -33.47
CA MET A 79 -17.86 -9.84 -34.03
C MET A 79 -18.66 -8.59 -34.44
N ILE A 80 -18.70 -7.56 -33.58
CA ILE A 80 -19.31 -6.25 -33.89
C ILE A 80 -18.64 -5.63 -35.11
N ASP A 81 -17.31 -5.59 -35.17
CA ASP A 81 -16.58 -5.06 -36.32
C ASP A 81 -16.88 -5.86 -37.60
N THR A 82 -17.00 -7.18 -37.50
CA THR A 82 -17.31 -8.04 -38.65
C THR A 82 -18.74 -7.79 -39.15
N ILE A 83 -19.72 -7.74 -38.25
CA ILE A 83 -21.12 -7.45 -38.57
C ILE A 83 -21.23 -6.05 -39.20
N ARG A 84 -20.55 -5.05 -38.62
CA ARG A 84 -20.54 -3.68 -39.14
C ARG A 84 -19.98 -3.62 -40.56
N ARG A 85 -18.86 -4.29 -40.83
CA ARG A 85 -18.28 -4.37 -42.19
C ARG A 85 -19.23 -5.01 -43.19
N GLN A 86 -19.91 -6.11 -42.81
CA GLN A 86 -20.87 -6.78 -43.69
C GLN A 86 -22.12 -5.93 -43.93
N ALA A 87 -22.61 -5.24 -42.91
CA ALA A 87 -23.75 -4.33 -43.01
C ALA A 87 -23.40 -3.11 -43.88
N THR A 88 -22.22 -2.50 -43.73
CA THR A 88 -21.78 -1.39 -44.59
C THR A 88 -21.66 -1.83 -46.06
N LYS A 89 -21.15 -3.04 -46.33
CA LYS A 89 -21.15 -3.61 -47.70
C LYS A 89 -22.55 -3.77 -48.29
N ARG A 90 -23.56 -3.95 -47.44
CA ARG A 90 -24.99 -4.04 -47.82
C ARG A 90 -25.71 -2.68 -47.81
N GLY A 91 -24.97 -1.57 -47.64
CA GLY A 91 -25.50 -0.21 -47.74
C GLY A 91 -25.99 0.40 -46.42
N TYR A 92 -25.84 -0.29 -45.29
CA TYR A 92 -26.20 0.27 -43.98
C TYR A 92 -25.18 1.34 -43.55
N LYS A 93 -25.68 2.46 -43.04
CA LYS A 93 -24.87 3.54 -42.48
C LYS A 93 -25.07 3.60 -40.98
N PHE A 94 -23.97 3.70 -40.24
CA PHE A 94 -23.98 3.86 -38.79
C PHE A 94 -23.66 5.32 -38.46
N ALA A 95 -24.41 5.93 -37.54
CA ALA A 95 -24.14 7.27 -37.04
C ALA A 95 -22.80 7.31 -36.28
N PRO A 96 -22.12 8.49 -36.24
CA PRO A 96 -20.88 8.68 -35.48
C PRO A 96 -21.08 8.51 -33.96
#